data_AF-A0A364RIX9-F1
#
_entry.id   AF-A0A364RIX9-F1
#
_cell.length_a   1.000
_cell.length_b   1.000
_cell.length_c   1.000
_cell.angle_alpha   90.00
_cell.angle_beta   90.00
_cell.angle_gamma   90.00
#
_symmetry.space_group_name_H-M   'P 1'
#
loop_
_entity.id
_entity.type
_entity.pdbx_description
1 polymer ?
#
loop_
_entity_poly.entity_id
_entity_poly.type
_entity_poly.pdbx_seq_one_letter_code
_entity_poly.pdbx_strand_id
1 'polypeptide(L)'
;MKITFKEEFAKFLTEPTRDKFKNVLNENFGEQNNFDFKQDWIEDSKLSKHILAIANSGGGAIIIGITESNDGLLPTGISEILDKAIIHKRLHKYLPDELEYEIIDFQYKGNEFGIIDRKKFKL
;
A
#
# COMPACT_ATOMS: atom_id res chain seq x y z
N MET A 1 6.93 -2.92 -25.57
CA MET A 1 6.36 -3.88 -24.62
C MET A 1 5.62 -3.06 -23.58
N LYS A 2 4.31 -3.29 -23.38
CA LYS A 2 3.50 -2.50 -22.44
C LYS A 2 3.68 -3.13 -21.06
N ILE A 3 4.43 -2.46 -20.19
CA ILE A 3 4.67 -2.94 -18.83
C ILE A 3 3.36 -2.82 -18.06
N THR A 4 2.99 -3.85 -17.31
CA THR A 4 1.74 -3.84 -16.53
C THR A 4 2.00 -3.38 -15.08
N PHE A 5 1.00 -2.78 -14.42
CA PHE A 5 1.10 -2.43 -12.99
C PHE A 5 1.55 -3.61 -12.14
N LYS A 6 0.99 -4.81 -12.41
CA LYS A 6 1.32 -6.04 -11.69
C LYS A 6 2.81 -6.38 -11.79
N GLU A 7 3.43 -6.16 -12.95
CA GLU A 7 4.87 -6.43 -13.14
C GLU A 7 5.75 -5.40 -12.44
N GLU A 8 5.45 -4.09 -12.52
CA GLU A 8 6.20 -3.08 -11.78
C GLU A 8 6.02 -3.24 -10.27
N PHE A 9 4.82 -3.56 -9.83
CA PHE A 9 4.54 -3.81 -8.42
C PHE A 9 5.23 -5.09 -7.93
N ALA A 10 5.27 -6.16 -8.72
CA ALA A 10 6.03 -7.36 -8.37
C ALA A 10 7.54 -7.05 -8.24
N LYS A 11 8.11 -6.25 -9.16
CA LYS A 11 9.51 -5.79 -9.05
C LYS A 11 9.74 -4.94 -7.82
N PHE A 12 8.78 -4.10 -7.44
CA PHE A 12 8.82 -3.36 -6.18
C PHE A 12 8.78 -4.31 -4.98
N LEU A 13 7.86 -5.28 -4.93
CA LEU A 13 7.77 -6.24 -3.83
C LEU A 13 9.06 -7.05 -3.62
N THR A 14 9.77 -7.42 -4.69
CA THR A 14 11.06 -8.14 -4.56
C THR A 14 12.16 -7.32 -3.90
N GLU A 15 12.13 -6.00 -4.05
CA GLU A 15 13.12 -5.10 -3.48
C GLU A 15 12.46 -3.72 -3.37
N PRO A 16 11.82 -3.43 -2.22
CA PRO A 16 10.90 -2.31 -2.13
C PRO A 16 11.68 -1.01 -1.82
N THR A 17 12.36 -0.52 -2.85
CA THR A 17 13.16 0.71 -2.82
C THR A 17 12.34 1.93 -3.21
N ARG A 18 12.87 3.10 -2.85
CA ARG A 18 12.23 4.40 -3.05
C ARG A 18 12.02 4.73 -4.53
N ASP A 19 12.98 4.39 -5.38
CA ASP A 19 12.89 4.61 -6.83
C ASP A 19 11.84 3.72 -7.47
N LYS A 20 11.75 2.45 -7.04
CA LYS A 20 10.76 1.51 -7.56
C LYS A 20 9.33 1.90 -7.19
N PHE A 21 9.11 2.38 -5.96
CA PHE A 21 7.79 2.90 -5.57
C PHE A 21 7.38 4.13 -6.38
N LYS A 22 8.33 5.04 -6.66
CA LYS A 22 8.07 6.19 -7.52
C LYS A 22 7.66 5.78 -8.94
N ASN A 23 8.29 4.74 -9.49
CA ASN A 23 7.92 4.20 -10.80
C ASN A 23 6.50 3.62 -10.80
N VAL A 24 6.13 2.87 -9.74
CA VAL A 24 4.76 2.36 -9.55
C VAL A 24 3.72 3.48 -9.55
N LEU A 25 4.01 4.62 -8.93
CA LEU A 25 3.09 5.77 -8.85
C LEU A 25 3.01 6.59 -10.14
N ASN A 26 4.13 6.80 -10.83
CA ASN A 26 4.20 7.69 -11.99
C ASN A 26 3.51 7.15 -13.25
N GLU A 27 3.32 5.85 -13.34
CA GLU A 27 2.78 5.21 -14.54
C GLU A 27 1.23 5.28 -14.64
N ASN A 28 0.55 6.02 -13.75
CA ASN A 28 -0.90 6.27 -13.80
C ASN A 28 -1.74 4.99 -13.98
N PHE A 29 -1.38 3.96 -13.21
CA PHE A 29 -2.19 2.76 -13.13
C PHE A 29 -3.32 3.02 -12.13
N GLY A 30 -4.56 3.16 -12.62
CA GLY A 30 -5.74 3.25 -11.73
C GLY A 30 -5.93 1.97 -10.89
N GLU A 31 -7.00 1.92 -10.09
CA GLU A 31 -7.34 0.74 -9.28
C GLU A 31 -7.29 -0.55 -10.09
N GLN A 32 -6.59 -1.53 -9.54
CA GLN A 32 -6.54 -2.90 -10.03
C GLN A 32 -7.25 -3.75 -8.99
N ASN A 33 -7.98 -4.80 -9.40
CA ASN A 33 -8.74 -5.65 -8.47
C ASN A 33 -7.91 -6.27 -7.32
N ASN A 34 -6.57 -6.30 -7.46
CA ASN A 34 -5.64 -6.87 -6.49
C ASN A 34 -4.93 -5.81 -5.64
N PHE A 35 -5.21 -4.52 -5.86
CA PHE A 35 -4.54 -3.42 -5.18
C PHE A 35 -5.56 -2.40 -4.72
N ASP A 36 -5.54 -2.13 -3.43
CA ASP A 36 -6.46 -1.19 -2.81
C ASP A 36 -5.67 -0.02 -2.20
N PHE A 37 -6.07 1.20 -2.51
CA PHE A 37 -5.39 2.41 -2.02
C PHE A 37 -6.23 3.10 -0.96
N LYS A 38 -5.58 3.55 0.10
CA LYS A 38 -6.22 4.27 1.20
C LYS A 38 -5.41 5.52 1.51
N GLN A 39 -6.11 6.65 1.66
CA GLN A 39 -5.45 7.91 2.02
C GLN A 39 -4.85 7.84 3.43
N ASP A 40 -5.57 7.27 4.39
CA ASP A 40 -5.16 7.14 5.79
C ASP A 40 -5.72 5.84 6.39
N TRP A 41 -5.36 5.55 7.64
CA TRP A 41 -5.90 4.44 8.40
C TRP A 41 -7.42 4.49 8.46
N ILE A 42 -8.03 3.34 8.17
CA ILE A 42 -9.48 3.13 8.32
C ILE A 42 -9.76 2.25 9.54
N GLU A 43 -11.04 2.10 9.87
CA GLU A 43 -11.48 1.22 10.96
C GLU A 43 -10.99 -0.22 10.76
N ASP A 44 -10.55 -0.86 11.83
CA ASP A 44 -9.96 -2.22 11.80
C ASP A 44 -10.88 -3.24 11.15
N SER A 45 -12.18 -3.15 11.42
CA SER A 45 -13.20 -4.03 10.83
C SER A 45 -13.33 -3.83 9.32
N LYS A 46 -13.17 -2.60 8.83
CA LYS A 46 -13.18 -2.29 7.39
C LYS A 46 -11.89 -2.77 6.75
N LEU A 47 -10.75 -2.42 7.32
CA LEU A 47 -9.44 -2.86 6.83
C LEU A 47 -9.37 -4.37 6.71
N SER A 48 -9.84 -5.11 7.72
CA SER A 48 -9.87 -6.57 7.71
C SER A 48 -10.74 -7.14 6.58
N LYS A 49 -11.87 -6.49 6.24
CA LYS A 49 -12.71 -6.90 5.10
C LYS A 49 -11.97 -6.72 3.77
N HIS A 50 -11.25 -5.61 3.60
CA HIS A 50 -10.42 -5.38 2.41
C HIS A 50 -9.32 -6.44 2.29
N ILE A 51 -8.63 -6.74 3.39
CA ILE A 51 -7.59 -7.79 3.45
C ILE A 51 -8.18 -9.15 3.03
N LEU A 52 -9.31 -9.55 3.61
CA LEU A 52 -9.96 -10.82 3.27
C LEU A 52 -10.44 -10.87 1.82
N ALA A 53 -10.97 -9.76 1.29
CA ALA A 53 -11.41 -9.69 -0.10
C ALA A 53 -10.23 -9.91 -1.06
N ILE A 54 -9.08 -9.31 -0.77
CA ILE A 54 -7.85 -9.46 -1.55
C ILE A 54 -7.31 -10.90 -1.44
N ALA A 55 -7.22 -11.43 -0.22
CA ALA A 55 -6.74 -12.79 0.02
C ALA A 55 -7.55 -13.85 -0.74
N ASN A 56 -8.88 -13.71 -0.71
CA ASN A 56 -9.81 -14.61 -1.42
C ASN A 56 -9.80 -14.44 -2.95
N SER A 57 -9.19 -13.37 -3.46
CA SER A 57 -9.14 -13.03 -4.89
C SER A 57 -7.77 -13.32 -5.54
N GLY A 58 -6.98 -14.19 -4.92
CA GLY A 58 -5.65 -14.56 -5.40
C GLY A 58 -4.52 -13.68 -4.87
N GLY A 59 -4.76 -12.95 -3.78
CA GLY A 59 -3.77 -12.10 -3.13
C GLY A 59 -3.59 -10.74 -3.79
N GLY A 60 -2.74 -9.92 -3.19
CA GLY A 60 -2.60 -8.52 -3.57
C GLY A 60 -2.02 -7.69 -2.42
N ALA A 61 -2.24 -6.37 -2.46
CA ALA A 61 -1.74 -5.49 -1.42
C ALA A 61 -2.64 -4.27 -1.17
N ILE A 62 -2.58 -3.74 0.06
CA ILE A 62 -3.28 -2.51 0.44
C ILE A 62 -2.23 -1.44 0.70
N ILE A 63 -2.30 -0.31 0.00
CA ILE A 63 -1.31 0.76 0.16
C ILE A 63 -1.97 1.95 0.85
N ILE A 64 -1.48 2.29 2.05
CA ILE A 64 -1.97 3.41 2.86
C ILE A 64 -1.04 4.61 2.69
N GLY A 65 -1.63 5.81 2.55
CA GLY A 65 -0.96 7.06 2.23
C GLY A 65 -1.12 7.47 0.77
N ILE A 66 -2.05 6.88 0.03
CA ILE A 66 -2.33 7.23 -1.37
C ILE A 66 -3.79 7.65 -1.50
N THR A 67 -4.02 8.81 -2.10
CA THR A 67 -5.35 9.31 -2.46
C THR A 67 -5.58 9.07 -3.94
N GLU A 68 -6.69 8.44 -4.27
CA GLU A 68 -7.14 8.33 -5.65
C GLU A 68 -7.88 9.61 -6.07
N SER A 69 -7.54 10.11 -7.25
CA SER A 69 -8.27 11.19 -7.91
C SER A 69 -8.58 10.80 -9.35
N ASN A 70 -9.39 11.62 -10.03
CA ASN A 70 -9.67 11.46 -11.45
C ASN A 70 -8.40 11.53 -12.33
N ASP A 71 -7.33 12.12 -11.80
CA ASP A 71 -6.05 12.32 -12.49
C ASP A 71 -5.01 11.23 -12.15
N GLY A 72 -5.36 10.27 -11.29
CA GLY A 72 -4.50 9.14 -10.92
C GLY A 72 -4.24 9.00 -9.43
N LEU A 73 -3.14 8.34 -9.09
CA LEU A 73 -2.74 8.05 -7.72
C LEU A 73 -1.89 9.20 -7.15
N LEU A 74 -2.40 9.88 -6.14
CA LEU A 74 -1.71 10.97 -5.46
C LEU A 74 -1.08 10.44 -4.16
N PRO A 75 0.25 10.43 -4.03
CA PRO A 75 0.89 10.05 -2.78
C PRO A 75 0.68 11.16 -1.76
N THR A 76 -0.24 11.00 -0.83
CA THR A 76 -0.59 12.01 0.20
C THR A 76 0.17 11.78 1.52
N GLY A 77 0.52 10.52 1.78
CA GLY A 77 1.18 10.07 2.98
C GLY A 77 0.26 10.03 4.20
N ILE A 78 0.69 9.30 5.24
CA ILE A 78 -0.01 9.21 6.52
C ILE A 78 0.67 10.05 7.60
N SER A 79 -0.13 10.55 8.53
CA SER A 79 0.36 11.31 9.68
C SER A 79 1.19 10.43 10.64
N GLU A 80 0.71 9.20 10.87
CA GLU A 80 1.27 8.25 11.82
C GLU A 80 1.61 6.90 11.19
N ILE A 81 2.83 6.43 11.44
CA ILE A 81 3.23 5.04 11.16
C ILE A 81 2.95 4.25 12.45
N LEU A 82 1.98 3.35 12.38
CA LEU A 82 1.71 2.40 13.47
C LEU A 82 2.73 1.27 13.47
N ASP A 83 3.15 0.85 14.66
CA ASP A 83 4.02 -0.31 14.85
C ASP A 83 3.35 -1.60 14.36
N LYS A 84 4.14 -2.52 13.77
CA LYS A 84 3.63 -3.78 13.21
C LYS A 84 2.91 -4.63 14.26
N ALA A 85 3.42 -4.70 15.49
CA ALA A 85 2.81 -5.46 16.56
C ALA A 85 1.45 -4.87 16.97
N ILE A 86 1.32 -3.54 16.92
CA ILE A 86 0.05 -2.85 17.15
C ILE A 86 -0.96 -3.22 16.05
N ILE A 87 -0.54 -3.21 14.79
CA ILE A 87 -1.39 -3.56 13.65
C ILE A 87 -1.84 -5.03 13.75
N HIS A 88 -0.91 -5.97 14.01
CA HIS A 88 -1.26 -7.37 14.23
C HIS A 88 -2.28 -7.53 15.36
N LYS A 89 -2.06 -6.88 16.51
CA LYS A 89 -3.00 -6.94 17.64
C LYS A 89 -4.38 -6.39 17.30
N ARG A 90 -4.45 -5.33 16.49
CA ARG A 90 -5.72 -4.72 16.01
C ARG A 90 -6.48 -5.66 15.07
N LEU A 91 -5.77 -6.31 14.15
CA LEU A 91 -6.37 -7.11 13.08
C LEU A 91 -6.64 -8.57 13.48
N HIS A 92 -5.91 -9.14 14.45
CA HIS A 92 -6.07 -10.53 14.91
C HIS A 92 -7.52 -10.85 15.33
N LYS A 93 -8.30 -9.88 15.79
CA LYS A 93 -9.70 -10.10 16.18
C LYS A 93 -10.64 -10.32 14.98
N TYR A 94 -10.18 -10.01 13.78
CA TYR A 94 -10.99 -9.95 12.56
C TYR A 94 -10.45 -10.84 11.44
N LEU A 95 -9.19 -11.26 11.52
CA LEU A 95 -8.52 -12.09 10.54
C LEU A 95 -8.28 -13.50 11.11
N PRO A 96 -8.37 -14.54 10.28
CA PRO A 96 -8.04 -15.90 10.68
C PRO A 96 -6.53 -16.04 10.89
N ASP A 97 -6.13 -16.89 11.84
CA ASP A 97 -4.72 -17.08 12.22
C ASP A 97 -3.90 -17.71 11.09
N GLU A 98 -4.56 -18.40 10.15
CA GLU A 98 -3.94 -19.02 8.98
C GLU A 98 -3.66 -18.03 7.83
N LEU A 99 -4.15 -16.78 7.94
CA LEU A 99 -3.91 -15.78 6.90
C LEU A 99 -2.48 -15.25 6.99
N GLU A 100 -1.68 -15.54 5.96
CA GLU A 100 -0.35 -14.97 5.80
C GLU A 100 -0.43 -13.59 5.15
N TYR A 101 0.14 -12.58 5.81
CA TYR A 101 0.32 -11.24 5.27
C TYR A 101 1.56 -10.57 5.84
N GLU A 102 2.16 -9.66 5.08
CA GLU A 102 3.31 -8.87 5.51
C GLU A 102 2.93 -7.40 5.61
N ILE A 103 3.51 -6.70 6.61
CA ILE A 103 3.39 -5.25 6.75
C ILE A 103 4.74 -4.65 6.40
N ILE A 104 4.77 -3.68 5.48
CA ILE A 104 5.99 -3.02 5.05
C ILE A 104 5.88 -1.50 5.23
N ASP A 105 6.94 -0.91 5.79
CA ASP A 105 6.99 0.49 6.17
C ASP A 105 7.85 1.27 5.17
N PHE A 106 7.31 2.35 4.62
CA PHE A 106 8.06 3.24 3.74
C PHE A 106 8.05 4.66 4.29
N GLN A 107 9.24 5.19 4.61
CA GLN A 107 9.40 6.57 5.04
C GLN A 107 10.34 7.32 4.12
N TYR A 108 9.82 8.38 3.50
CA TYR A 108 10.59 9.21 2.59
C TYR A 108 11.13 10.44 3.32
N LYS A 109 12.31 10.32 3.94
CA LYS A 109 13.06 11.46 4.49
C LYS A 109 13.96 12.02 3.37
N GLY A 110 13.64 13.19 2.84
CA GLY A 110 14.40 13.80 1.72
C GLY A 110 13.66 14.97 1.07
N ASN A 111 14.37 15.67 0.19
CA ASN A 111 13.88 16.80 -0.62
C ASN A 111 14.25 16.59 -2.12
N GLU A 112 14.51 15.33 -2.49
CA GLU A 112 15.14 14.91 -3.74
C GLU A 112 14.15 14.23 -4.70
N PHE A 113 12.92 13.96 -4.26
CA PHE A 113 11.99 13.07 -4.97
C PHE A 113 10.64 13.71 -5.33
N GLY A 114 10.43 14.99 -5.03
CA GLY A 114 9.27 15.75 -5.48
C GLY A 114 8.01 15.41 -4.68
N ILE A 115 6.99 14.83 -5.32
CA ILE A 115 5.65 14.67 -4.73
C ILE A 115 5.58 13.72 -3.52
N ILE A 116 6.56 12.84 -3.32
CA ILE A 116 6.62 11.89 -2.20
C ILE A 116 7.48 12.37 -1.02
N ASP A 117 8.11 13.55 -1.15
CA ASP A 117 9.03 14.05 -0.14
C ASP A 117 8.32 14.26 1.21
N ARG A 118 8.98 13.80 2.28
CA ARG A 118 8.52 13.91 3.69
C ARG A 118 7.22 13.16 4.00
N LYS A 119 6.80 12.23 3.15
CA LYS A 119 5.59 11.42 3.34
C LYS A 119 5.91 10.03 3.89
N LYS A 120 4.93 9.46 4.58
CA LYS A 120 4.97 8.12 5.18
C LYS A 120 3.94 7.25 4.48
N PHE A 121 4.25 5.99 4.23
CA PHE A 121 3.34 5.03 3.60
C PHE A 121 3.46 3.67 4.29
N LYS A 122 2.41 2.87 4.15
CA LYS A 122 2.34 1.50 4.64
C LYS A 122 1.78 0.61 3.56
N LEU A 123 2.33 -0.59 3.48
CA LEU A 123 1.84 -1.71 2.69
C LEU A 123 1.44 -2.85 3.61
#